data_AF-A0A382EQ46-F1
#
_entry.id   AF-A0A382EQ46-F1
#
_cell.length_a   1.000
_cell.length_b   1.000
_cell.length_c   1.000
_cell.angle_alpha   90.00
_cell.angle_beta   90.00
_cell.angle_gamma   90.00
#
_symmetry.space_group_name_H-M   'P 1'
#
loop_
_entity.id
_entity.type
_entity.pdbx_description
1 polymer ?
#
loop_
_entity_poly.entity_id
_entity_poly.type
_entity_poly.pdbx_seq_one_letter_code
_entity_poly.pdbx_strand_id
1 'polypeptide(L)'
;MALGTVGRVVQIIGTVVDVEFPADGLPDVYSAVTVQVNGENLVMEVQQHLGNNWVRCLAMGATEGLSRGTEAVDQGEPISVPV
;
A
#
# COMPACT_ATOMS: atom_id res chain seq x y z
N MET A 1 -9.71 9.59 -7.13
CA MET A 1 -8.24 9.52 -7.19
C MET A 1 -7.68 10.27 -5.98
N ALA A 2 -7.18 9.52 -5.01
CA ALA A 2 -6.80 10.00 -3.70
C ALA A 2 -5.28 10.19 -3.60
N LEU A 3 -4.72 10.99 -4.51
CA LEU A 3 -3.27 11.14 -4.66
C LEU A 3 -2.63 11.65 -3.35
N GLY A 4 -1.65 10.91 -2.82
CA GLY A 4 -0.94 11.29 -1.60
C GLY A 4 -1.69 11.01 -0.30
N THR A 5 -2.75 10.19 -0.34
CA THR A 5 -3.44 9.78 0.89
C THR A 5 -2.55 8.85 1.71
N VAL A 6 -2.49 9.11 3.02
CA VAL A 6 -1.73 8.30 3.97
C VAL A 6 -2.66 7.30 4.65
N GLY A 7 -2.37 6.01 4.45
CA GLY A 7 -2.94 4.88 5.17
C GLY A 7 -1.96 4.29 6.19
N ARG A 8 -2.38 3.20 6.83
CA ARG A 8 -1.58 2.46 7.84
C ARG A 8 -1.65 0.96 7.59
N VAL A 9 -0.51 0.29 7.69
CA VAL A 9 -0.44 -1.17 7.59
C VAL A 9 -1.17 -1.81 8.77
N VAL A 10 -2.16 -2.66 8.50
CA VAL A 10 -2.98 -3.34 9.53
C VAL A 10 -2.70 -4.84 9.61
N GLN A 11 -2.23 -5.46 8.52
CA GLN A 11 -1.90 -6.88 8.49
C GLN A 11 -0.77 -7.18 7.51
N ILE A 12 0.09 -8.15 7.86
CA ILE A 12 1.21 -8.61 7.03
C ILE A 12 1.21 -10.14 7.05
N ILE A 13 1.06 -10.77 5.88
CA ILE A 13 1.11 -12.21 5.67
C ILE A 13 2.03 -12.48 4.48
N GLY A 14 3.31 -12.71 4.74
CA GLY A 14 4.32 -12.81 3.68
C GLY A 14 4.37 -11.53 2.85
N THR A 15 4.16 -11.64 1.53
CA THR A 15 4.09 -10.51 0.60
C THR A 15 2.71 -9.87 0.49
N VAL A 16 1.70 -10.44 1.15
CA VAL A 16 0.34 -9.89 1.21
C VAL A 16 0.24 -8.93 2.39
N VAL A 17 -0.04 -7.66 2.09
CA VAL A 17 -0.10 -6.59 3.09
C VAL A 17 -1.46 -5.92 3.01
N ASP A 18 -2.22 -5.91 4.10
CA ASP A 18 -3.48 -5.16 4.16
C ASP A 18 -3.21 -3.79 4.80
N VAL A 19 -3.77 -2.74 4.19
CA VAL A 19 -3.57 -1.34 4.55
C VAL A 19 -4.92 -0.67 4.73
N GLU A 20 -5.11 0.03 5.84
CA GLU A 20 -6.28 0.86 6.10
C GLU A 20 -6.03 2.29 5.61
N PHE A 21 -6.97 2.84 4.86
CA PHE A 21 -6.96 4.23 4.41
C PHE A 21 -8.16 5.00 4.99
N PRO A 22 -8.11 6.34 5.00
CA PRO A 22 -9.29 7.17 5.23
C PRO A 22 -10.43 6.83 4.25
N ALA A 23 -11.68 6.97 4.69
CA ALA A 23 -12.86 6.58 3.91
C ALA A 23 -13.01 7.35 2.59
N ASP A 24 -12.57 8.61 2.56
CA ASP A 24 -12.57 9.50 1.40
C ASP A 24 -11.29 9.39 0.55
N GLY A 25 -10.32 8.58 0.99
CA GLY A 25 -9.03 8.45 0.35
C GLY A 25 -8.63 6.99 0.06
N LEU A 26 -9.61 6.12 -0.16
CA LEU A 26 -9.37 4.73 -0.51
C LEU A 26 -8.75 4.62 -1.92
N PRO A 27 -7.56 4.01 -2.07
CA PRO A 27 -6.92 3.86 -3.38
C PRO A 27 -7.69 2.93 -4.32
N ASP A 28 -7.60 3.19 -5.62
CA ASP A 28 -8.17 2.32 -6.64
C ASP A 28 -7.41 0.98 -6.74
N VAL A 29 -8.07 -0.06 -7.25
CA VAL A 29 -7.38 -1.31 -7.61
C VAL A 29 -6.34 -1.03 -8.68
N TYR A 30 -5.18 -1.68 -8.57
CA TYR A 30 -3.95 -1.44 -9.32
C TYR A 30 -3.21 -0.14 -8.99
N SER A 31 -3.66 0.65 -8.01
CA SER A 31 -2.86 1.79 -7.53
C SER A 31 -1.60 1.30 -6.83
N ALA A 32 -0.49 2.02 -7.04
CA ALA A 32 0.74 1.81 -6.32
C ALA A 32 0.66 2.47 -4.93
N VAL A 33 1.10 1.73 -3.91
CA VAL A 33 1.22 2.18 -2.53
C VAL A 33 2.67 2.03 -2.10
N THR A 34 3.25 3.04 -1.46
CA THR A 34 4.65 3.01 -1.02
C THR A 34 4.75 3.08 0.49
N VAL A 35 5.63 2.27 1.07
CA VAL A 35 5.96 2.28 2.50
C VAL A 35 7.47 2.40 2.68
N GLN A 36 7.90 3.03 3.78
CA GLN A 36 9.31 3.08 4.17
C GLN A 36 9.65 1.90 5.06
N VAL A 37 10.64 1.10 4.66
CA VAL A 37 11.14 -0.05 5.42
C VAL A 37 12.65 0.05 5.50
N ASN A 38 13.20 0.17 6.71
CA ASN A 38 14.65 0.27 6.95
C ASN A 38 15.36 1.40 6.15
N GLY A 39 14.64 2.46 5.79
CA GLY A 39 15.17 3.57 5.00
C GLY A 39 15.09 3.37 3.48
N GLU A 40 14.45 2.28 3.02
CA GLU A 40 14.21 1.99 1.61
C GLU A 40 12.71 2.03 1.29
N ASN A 41 12.40 2.41 0.04
CA ASN A 41 11.04 2.37 -0.48
C ASN A 41 10.66 0.94 -0.85
N LEU A 42 9.65 0.39 -0.17
CA LEU A 42 8.95 -0.80 -0.62
C LEU A 42 7.69 -0.37 -1.37
N VAL A 43 7.60 -0.77 -2.64
CA VAL A 43 6.42 -0.57 -3.48
C VAL A 43 5.48 -1.77 -3.34
N MET A 44 4.20 -1.49 -3.21
CA MET A 44 3.12 -2.47 -3.18
C MET A 44 2.03 -2.06 -4.17
N GLU A 45 1.26 -3.02 -4.69
CA GLU A 45 0.14 -2.74 -5.59
C GLU A 45 -1.17 -3.21 -4.97
N VAL A 46 -2.19 -2.35 -4.99
CA VAL A 46 -3.54 -2.69 -4.53
C VAL A 46 -4.17 -3.74 -5.46
N GLN A 47 -4.59 -4.88 -4.90
CA GLN A 47 -5.24 -5.95 -5.65
C GLN A 47 -6.75 -6.02 -5.43
N GLN A 48 -7.23 -5.62 -4.26
CA GLN A 48 -8.65 -5.70 -3.92
C GLN A 48 -8.99 -4.78 -2.75
N HIS A 49 -10.26 -4.37 -2.69
CA HIS A 49 -10.86 -3.76 -1.52
C HIS A 49 -11.47 -4.84 -0.63
N LEU A 50 -11.20 -4.77 0.68
CA LEU A 50 -11.67 -5.75 1.65
C LEU A 50 -12.90 -5.26 2.45
N GLY A 51 -13.31 -4.00 2.26
CA GLY A 51 -14.27 -3.31 3.14
C GLY A 51 -13.57 -2.65 4.33
N ASN A 52 -14.31 -1.94 5.18
CA ASN A 52 -13.77 -1.17 6.33
C ASN A 52 -12.64 -0.18 5.96
N ASN A 53 -12.66 0.35 4.73
CA ASN A 53 -11.59 1.18 4.17
C ASN A 53 -10.23 0.48 4.08
N TRP A 54 -10.22 -0.84 4.01
CA TRP A 54 -9.01 -1.63 3.85
C TRP A 54 -8.82 -2.04 2.40
N VAL A 55 -7.58 -1.99 1.97
CA VAL A 55 -7.12 -2.55 0.70
C VAL A 55 -6.11 -3.65 0.98
N ARG A 56 -6.12 -4.69 0.13
CA ARG A 56 -5.07 -5.70 0.12
C ARG A 56 -4.09 -5.38 -0.98
N CYS A 57 -2.83 -5.26 -0.60
CA CYS A 57 -1.72 -5.01 -1.49
C CYS A 57 -0.83 -6.25 -1.62
N LEU A 58 -0.15 -6.35 -2.77
CA LEU A 58 0.98 -7.25 -2.96
C LEU A 58 2.27 -6.44 -2.98
N ALA A 59 3.23 -6.84 -2.16
CA ALA A 59 4.55 -6.23 -2.13
C ALA A 59 5.38 -6.67 -3.35
N MET A 60 6.05 -5.71 -3.99
CA MET A 60 6.98 -5.95 -5.12
C MET A 60 8.41 -6.24 -4.66
N GLY A 61 8.60 -6.48 -3.35
CA GLY A 61 9.88 -6.72 -2.71
C GLY A 61 9.73 -7.41 -1.37
N ALA A 62 10.85 -7.50 -0.65
CA ALA A 62 10.96 -8.05 0.70
C ALA A 62 10.08 -7.26 1.70
N THR A 63 9.35 -7.97 2.56
CA THR A 63 8.53 -7.38 3.64
C THR A 63 9.19 -7.51 5.01
N GLU A 64 10.40 -8.05 5.07
CA GLU A 64 11.21 -8.14 6.27
C GLU A 64 11.45 -6.75 6.89
N GLY A 65 11.07 -6.59 8.15
CA GLY A 65 11.15 -5.31 8.86
C GLY A 65 9.92 -4.41 8.71
N LEU A 66 8.99 -4.72 7.80
CA LEU A 66 7.71 -4.04 7.74
C LEU A 66 6.90 -4.36 9.01
N SER A 67 6.28 -3.35 9.59
CA SER A 67 5.53 -3.46 10.83
C SER A 67 4.11 -2.93 10.68
N ARG A 68 3.20 -3.43 11.50
CA ARG A 68 1.86 -2.83 11.62
C ARG A 68 1.99 -1.39 12.11
N GLY A 69 1.11 -0.52 11.62
CA GLY A 69 1.11 0.90 11.90
C GLY A 69 2.09 1.70 11.04
N THR A 70 2.95 1.06 10.23
CA THR A 70 3.77 1.76 9.23
C THR A 70 2.88 2.57 8.29
N GLU A 71 3.27 3.81 8.04
CA GLU A 71 2.57 4.69 7.10
C GLU A 71 2.74 4.20 5.68
N ALA A 72 1.64 4.18 4.93
CA ALA A 72 1.56 3.74 3.55
C ALA A 72 0.96 4.88 2.72
N VAL A 73 1.63 5.25 1.63
CA VAL A 73 1.25 6.40 0.81
C VAL A 73 0.69 5.91 -0.52
N ASP A 74 -0.53 6.30 -0.85
CA ASP A 74 -1.13 6.10 -2.17
C ASP A 74 -0.46 7.03 -3.19
N GLN A 75 0.07 6.44 -4.27
CA GLN A 75 0.62 7.21 -5.40
C GLN A 75 -0.49 7.70 -6.33
N GLY A 76 -1.70 7.15 -6.23
CA GLY A 76 -2.85 7.50 -7.06
C GLY A 76 -2.69 7.13 -8.55
N GLU A 77 -1.67 6.36 -8.87
CA GLU A 77 -1.38 5.84 -10.21
C GLU A 77 -0.83 4.40 -10.11
N PRO A 78 -0.97 3.59 -11.18
CA PRO A 78 -0.36 2.27 -11.22
C PRO A 78 1.16 2.30 -11.23
N ILE A 79 1.78 1.15 -10.95
CA ILE A 79 3.23 1.00 -11.07
C ILE A 79 3.65 1.26 -12.54
N SER A 80 4.56 2.20 -12.75
CA SER A 80 5.08 2.57 -14.08
C SER A 80 6.53 2.13 -14.27
N VAL A 81 6.90 1.77 -15.50
CA VAL A 81 8.27 1.40 -15.89
C VAL A 81 8.70 2.28 -17.09
N PRO A 82 9.91 2.85 -17.11
CA PRO A 82 10.39 3.65 -18.23
C PRO A 82 10.52 2.81 -19.52
N VAL A 83 10.23 3.44 -20.66
CA VAL A 83 10.27 2.85 -22.00
C VAL A 83 11.38 3.45 -22.86
#